data_AF-A0A7G7CSD0-F1
#
_entry.id   AF-A0A7G7CSD0-F1
#
_cell.length_a   1.000
_cell.length_b   1.000
_cell.length_c   1.000
_cell.angle_alpha   90.00
_cell.angle_beta   90.00
_cell.angle_gamma   90.00
#
_symmetry.space_group_name_H-M   'P 1'
#
loop_
_entity.id
_entity.type
_entity.pdbx_description
1 polymer ?
#
loop_
_entity_poly.entity_id
_entity_poly.type
_entity_poly.pdbx_seq_one_letter_code
_entity_poly.pdbx_strand_id
1 'polypeptide(L)'
;MHGYLLVSISSIFNDTRKNTASLIKSLDKAGIPVALLVAPHIDGNWHLAKDPGTREWLHDQRDGGRELMLNGFDQAVQGRRAEFANLDTHEAKLRLAGATRQMSSLGFDFDIFAPPRWRMSPGTLDVLPEFDFAFAASSSGVHELASGEVHAARNLSFGEGFGAAKWWRKNIIRAAERGAGRGNTVRLSVSGRNLDDKKVAADFLRAVEKAAAAGAEPSTYSGVFARSVNA
;
A
#
# COMPACT_ATOMS: atom_id res chain seq x y z
N MET A 1 -21.82 12.82 5.48
CA MET A 1 -20.45 13.00 4.97
C MET A 1 -19.99 11.64 4.46
N HIS A 2 -19.56 11.57 3.21
CA HIS A 2 -19.09 10.31 2.60
C HIS A 2 -17.60 10.16 2.86
N GLY A 3 -17.16 8.95 3.21
CA GLY A 3 -15.73 8.63 3.35
C GLY A 3 -15.14 8.20 2.00
N TYR A 4 -13.83 8.05 1.94
CA TYR A 4 -13.15 7.61 0.72
C TYR A 4 -12.90 6.10 0.71
N LEU A 5 -12.81 5.51 -0.48
CA LEU A 5 -12.36 4.15 -0.72
C LEU A 5 -10.97 4.19 -1.35
N LEU A 6 -9.98 3.71 -0.61
CA LEU A 6 -8.58 3.67 -1.02
C LEU A 6 -8.14 2.22 -1.20
N VAL A 7 -7.67 1.86 -2.40
CA VAL A 7 -7.31 0.47 -2.74
C VAL A 7 -5.82 0.38 -3.01
N SER A 8 -5.15 -0.65 -2.49
CA SER A 8 -3.73 -0.87 -2.74
C SER A 8 -3.31 -2.32 -2.91
N ILE A 9 -2.24 -2.54 -3.68
CA ILE A 9 -1.66 -3.87 -3.91
C ILE A 9 -0.18 -3.86 -3.52
N SER A 10 0.22 -4.79 -2.66
CA SER A 10 1.62 -5.00 -2.25
C SER A 10 2.18 -6.29 -2.84
N SER A 11 3.44 -6.61 -2.51
CA SER A 11 4.06 -7.90 -2.87
C SER A 11 4.13 -8.14 -4.39
N ILE A 12 4.58 -7.13 -5.14
CA ILE A 12 4.67 -7.14 -6.60
C ILE A 12 6.10 -7.50 -7.01
N PHE A 13 6.25 -8.68 -7.63
CA PHE A 13 7.50 -9.18 -8.21
C PHE A 13 7.17 -10.04 -9.44
N ASN A 14 8.17 -10.56 -10.15
CA ASN A 14 8.00 -11.33 -11.39
C ASN A 14 6.83 -12.34 -11.35
N ASP A 15 6.70 -13.12 -10.27
CA ASP A 15 5.69 -14.18 -10.16
C ASP A 15 4.27 -13.65 -9.90
N THR A 16 4.14 -12.51 -9.21
CA THR A 16 2.82 -11.95 -8.84
C THR A 16 2.33 -10.88 -9.81
N ARG A 17 3.22 -10.34 -10.66
CA ARG A 17 2.94 -9.26 -11.62
C ARG A 17 1.76 -9.58 -12.53
N LYS A 18 1.67 -10.80 -13.07
CA LYS A 18 0.58 -11.20 -13.99
C LYS A 18 -0.80 -11.13 -13.33
N ASN A 19 -0.94 -11.70 -12.13
CA ASN A 19 -2.21 -11.71 -11.41
C ASN A 19 -2.55 -10.31 -10.87
N THR A 20 -1.54 -9.54 -10.47
CA THR A 20 -1.67 -8.12 -10.12
C THR A 20 -2.23 -7.31 -11.29
N ALA A 21 -1.66 -7.44 -12.49
CA ALA A 21 -2.14 -6.77 -13.69
C ALA A 21 -3.59 -7.17 -14.04
N SER A 22 -3.99 -8.42 -13.82
CA SER A 22 -5.37 -8.87 -14.03
C SER A 22 -6.36 -8.22 -13.05
N LEU A 23 -5.98 -8.07 -11.78
CA LEU A 23 -6.81 -7.39 -10.79
C LEU A 23 -6.91 -5.90 -11.12
N ILE A 24 -5.80 -5.26 -11.46
CA ILE A 24 -5.75 -3.84 -11.89
C ILE A 24 -6.73 -3.59 -13.03
N LYS A 25 -6.72 -4.41 -14.09
CA LYS A 25 -7.68 -4.27 -15.20
C LYS A 25 -9.15 -4.34 -14.76
N SER A 26 -9.44 -5.15 -13.74
CA SER A 26 -10.79 -5.28 -13.19
C SER A 26 -11.20 -4.04 -12.39
N LEU A 27 -10.26 -3.47 -11.61
CA LEU A 27 -10.45 -2.24 -10.84
C LEU A 27 -10.57 -1.02 -11.77
N ASP A 28 -9.72 -0.92 -12.79
CA ASP A 28 -9.76 0.16 -13.79
C ASP A 28 -11.10 0.14 -14.54
N LYS A 29 -11.61 -1.04 -14.93
CA LYS A 29 -12.95 -1.19 -15.54
C LYS A 29 -14.08 -0.73 -14.60
N ALA A 30 -13.90 -0.89 -13.30
CA ALA A 30 -14.84 -0.45 -12.28
C ALA A 30 -14.66 1.03 -11.88
N GLY A 31 -13.70 1.76 -12.49
CA GLY A 31 -13.40 3.14 -12.14
C GLY A 31 -12.80 3.31 -10.75
N ILE A 32 -12.12 2.29 -10.23
CA ILE A 32 -11.51 2.29 -8.90
C ILE A 32 -10.00 2.53 -9.02
N PRO A 33 -9.48 3.71 -8.61
CA PRO A 33 -8.05 3.94 -8.55
C PRO A 33 -7.37 2.96 -7.58
N VAL A 34 -6.18 2.48 -7.94
CA VAL A 34 -5.40 1.56 -7.10
C VAL A 34 -3.95 1.99 -7.03
N ALA A 35 -3.43 2.07 -5.80
CA ALA A 35 -2.02 2.35 -5.53
C ALA A 35 -1.19 1.07 -5.50
N LEU A 36 0.06 1.14 -5.97
CA LEU A 36 0.99 0.01 -5.95
C LEU A 36 2.10 0.24 -4.90
N LEU A 37 2.22 -0.69 -3.97
CA LEU A 37 3.25 -0.70 -2.94
C LEU A 37 4.49 -1.39 -3.51
N VAL A 38 5.48 -0.56 -3.86
CA VAL A 38 6.72 -0.97 -4.52
C VAL A 38 7.83 -1.11 -3.49
N ALA A 39 8.45 -2.27 -3.41
CA ALA A 39 9.58 -2.51 -2.53
C ALA A 39 10.86 -2.71 -3.37
N PRO A 40 12.02 -2.19 -2.92
CA PRO A 40 13.29 -2.44 -3.60
C PRO A 40 13.66 -3.94 -3.56
N HIS A 41 13.25 -4.62 -2.50
CA HIS A 41 13.52 -6.01 -2.19
C HIS A 41 12.24 -6.69 -1.72
N ILE A 42 12.12 -7.98 -2.00
CA ILE A 42 10.98 -8.80 -1.58
C ILE A 42 11.48 -10.23 -1.33
N ASP A 43 11.32 -10.77 -0.12
CA ASP A 43 11.61 -12.18 0.27
C ASP A 43 12.85 -12.85 -0.40
N GLY A 44 13.86 -13.21 0.39
CA GLY A 44 15.00 -13.98 -0.12
C GLY A 44 15.89 -13.14 -1.04
N ASN A 45 16.06 -13.57 -2.30
CA ASN A 45 17.04 -13.00 -3.23
C ASN A 45 16.44 -12.15 -4.36
N TRP A 46 15.15 -11.80 -4.30
CA TRP A 46 14.55 -10.95 -5.33
C TRP A 46 14.84 -9.46 -5.06
N HIS A 47 15.31 -8.77 -6.09
CA HIS A 47 15.59 -7.33 -6.07
C HIS A 47 15.01 -6.69 -7.32
N LEU A 48 14.32 -5.56 -7.17
CA LEU A 48 13.76 -4.82 -8.30
C LEU A 48 14.85 -4.41 -9.31
N ALA A 49 16.04 -4.06 -8.80
CA ALA A 49 17.20 -3.72 -9.64
C ALA A 49 17.65 -4.84 -10.59
N LYS A 50 17.31 -6.10 -10.29
CA LYS A 50 17.68 -7.28 -11.09
C LYS A 50 16.49 -7.85 -11.88
N ASP A 51 15.34 -7.20 -11.84
CA ASP A 51 14.12 -7.60 -12.53
C ASP A 51 13.66 -6.48 -13.49
N PRO A 52 14.30 -6.35 -14.67
CA PRO A 52 13.97 -5.29 -15.62
C PRO A 52 12.52 -5.36 -16.07
N GLY A 53 11.94 -6.56 -16.18
CA GLY A 53 10.54 -6.73 -16.61
C GLY A 53 9.55 -6.17 -15.58
N THR A 54 9.75 -6.43 -14.29
CA THR A 54 8.90 -5.81 -13.25
C THR A 54 9.14 -4.32 -13.14
N ARG A 55 10.40 -3.86 -13.28
CA ARG A 55 10.75 -2.44 -13.29
C ARG A 55 10.06 -1.67 -14.43
N GLU A 56 10.20 -2.13 -15.67
CA GLU A 56 9.55 -1.54 -16.84
C GLU A 56 8.04 -1.48 -16.66
N TRP A 57 7.44 -2.59 -16.20
CA TRP A 57 6.00 -2.63 -15.93
C TRP A 57 5.55 -1.60 -14.88
N LEU A 58 6.35 -1.36 -13.83
CA LEU A 58 6.06 -0.33 -12.82
C LEU A 58 6.21 1.08 -13.38
N HIS A 59 7.20 1.33 -14.25
CA HIS A 59 7.28 2.61 -14.97
C HIS A 59 6.05 2.83 -15.85
N ASP A 60 5.61 1.82 -16.61
CA ASP A 60 4.38 1.93 -17.42
C ASP A 60 3.15 2.25 -16.55
N GLN A 61 3.06 1.67 -15.34
CA GLN A 61 1.97 2.00 -14.41
C GLN A 61 2.05 3.46 -13.95
N ARG A 62 3.24 3.94 -13.54
CA ARG A 62 3.45 5.33 -13.13
C ARG A 62 3.16 6.31 -14.26
N ASP A 63 3.67 6.05 -15.46
CA ASP A 63 3.53 6.91 -16.62
C ASP A 63 2.07 6.94 -17.12
N GLY A 64 1.31 5.88 -16.83
CA GLY A 64 -0.16 5.84 -16.95
C GLY A 64 -0.92 6.58 -15.84
N GLY A 65 -0.23 7.28 -14.94
CA GLY A 65 -0.82 8.06 -13.85
C GLY A 65 -1.16 7.26 -12.59
N ARG A 66 -0.70 6.00 -12.48
CA ARG A 66 -0.98 5.18 -11.29
C ARG A 66 -0.09 5.59 -10.12
N GLU A 67 -0.72 5.78 -8.97
CA GLU A 67 -0.02 6.09 -7.72
C GLU A 67 0.87 4.91 -7.29
N LEU A 68 2.14 5.21 -7.02
CA LEU A 68 3.08 4.27 -6.44
C LEU A 68 3.49 4.75 -5.04
N MET A 69 3.78 3.80 -4.14
CA MET A 69 4.21 4.07 -2.76
C MET A 69 5.44 3.24 -2.44
N LEU A 70 6.38 3.81 -1.69
CA LEU A 70 7.50 3.02 -1.20
C LEU A 70 7.01 2.07 -0.11
N ASN A 71 7.28 0.78 -0.28
CA ASN A 71 6.89 -0.28 0.64
C ASN A 71 8.09 -0.85 1.42
N GLY A 72 8.65 -0.04 2.31
CA GLY A 72 9.76 -0.44 3.19
C GLY A 72 11.09 -0.69 2.46
N PHE A 73 12.01 -1.40 3.14
CA PHE A 73 13.40 -1.69 2.71
C PHE A 73 13.78 -3.15 3.02
N ASP A 74 13.28 -4.15 2.28
CA ASP A 74 13.35 -5.55 2.72
C ASP A 74 14.76 -6.19 2.62
N GLN A 75 15.69 -5.89 3.53
CA GLN A 75 16.73 -6.85 3.91
C GLN A 75 16.27 -7.61 5.15
N ALA A 76 15.60 -8.73 4.90
CA ALA A 76 15.19 -9.69 5.90
C ALA A 76 16.40 -10.38 6.54
N VAL A 77 16.87 -9.89 7.69
CA VAL A 77 17.40 -10.82 8.69
C VAL A 77 16.17 -11.46 9.35
N GLN A 78 15.73 -12.59 8.79
CA GLN A 78 14.62 -13.46 9.24
C GLN A 78 13.17 -13.06 8.85
N GLY A 79 12.90 -13.09 7.55
CA GLY A 79 11.54 -12.99 6.99
C GLY A 79 10.86 -11.65 7.25
N ARG A 80 9.74 -11.37 6.58
CA ARG A 80 8.93 -10.16 6.75
C ARG A 80 8.28 -10.08 8.13
N ARG A 81 9.03 -10.12 9.22
CA ARG A 81 8.59 -9.74 10.57
C ARG A 81 8.46 -8.21 10.59
N ALA A 82 7.66 -7.70 11.52
CA ALA A 82 7.39 -6.27 11.69
C ALA A 82 8.65 -5.55 12.21
N GLU A 83 9.77 -5.61 11.47
CA GLU A 83 11.06 -5.02 11.84
C GLU A 83 10.87 -3.54 12.15
N PHE A 84 10.11 -2.84 11.31
CA PHE A 84 9.75 -1.45 11.50
C PHE A 84 9.12 -1.15 12.85
N ALA A 85 8.32 -2.05 13.43
CA ALA A 85 7.66 -1.79 14.71
C ALA A 85 8.65 -1.58 15.88
N ASN A 86 9.90 -2.05 15.72
CA ASN A 86 10.89 -2.09 16.79
C ASN A 86 12.24 -1.43 16.42
N LEU A 87 12.38 -0.80 15.24
CA LEU A 87 13.65 -0.15 14.86
C LEU A 87 13.91 1.10 15.69
N ASP A 88 15.18 1.28 16.07
CA ASP A 88 15.67 2.55 16.56
C ASP A 88 15.74 3.60 15.43
N THR A 89 15.74 4.87 15.80
CA THR A 89 15.74 6.02 14.88
C THR A 89 16.94 6.03 13.92
N HIS A 90 18.13 5.65 14.40
CA HIS A 90 19.35 5.69 13.60
C HIS A 90 19.35 4.60 12.52
N GLU A 91 18.96 3.38 12.91
CA GLU A 91 18.80 2.25 12.00
C GLU A 91 17.70 2.53 10.97
N ALA A 92 16.55 3.07 11.39
CA ALA A 92 15.47 3.45 10.48
C ALA A 92 15.94 4.46 9.42
N LYS A 93 16.70 5.49 9.84
CA LYS A 93 17.27 6.50 8.94
C LYS A 93 18.22 5.89 7.92
N LEU A 94 19.16 5.03 8.34
CA LEU A 94 20.10 4.38 7.43
C LEU A 94 19.40 3.52 6.38
N ARG A 95 18.40 2.76 6.81
CA ARG A 95 17.63 1.87 5.93
C ARG A 95 16.74 2.65 4.96
N LEU A 96 16.08 3.72 5.39
CA LEU A 96 15.33 4.62 4.51
C LEU A 96 16.25 5.29 3.48
N ALA A 97 17.40 5.81 3.90
CA ALA A 97 18.38 6.40 2.99
C ALA A 97 18.89 5.42 1.93
N GLY A 98 19.11 4.15 2.33
CA GLY A 98 19.48 3.09 1.40
C GLY A 98 18.38 2.82 0.38
N ALA A 99 17.14 2.67 0.83
CA ALA A 99 16.01 2.37 -0.06
C ALA A 99 15.63 3.52 -0.97
N THR A 100 15.53 4.76 -0.47
CA THR A 100 15.21 5.92 -1.30
C THR A 100 16.28 6.13 -2.35
N ARG A 101 17.57 6.11 -1.99
CA ARG A 101 18.67 6.22 -2.95
C ARG A 101 18.63 5.10 -3.99
N GLN A 102 18.40 3.85 -3.57
CA GLN A 102 18.29 2.72 -4.50
C GLN A 102 17.13 2.93 -5.46
N MET A 103 15.96 3.32 -4.97
CA MET A 103 14.78 3.52 -5.80
C MET A 103 14.91 4.70 -6.76
N SER A 104 15.48 5.84 -6.32
CA SER A 104 15.78 6.96 -7.21
C SER A 104 16.79 6.56 -8.28
N SER A 105 17.78 5.70 -7.97
CA SER A 105 18.70 5.17 -9.00
C SER A 105 18.03 4.25 -10.02
N LEU A 106 16.86 3.70 -9.68
CA LEU A 106 15.99 2.95 -10.58
C LEU A 106 14.93 3.83 -11.24
N GLY A 107 14.96 5.15 -11.02
CA GLY A 107 14.02 6.11 -11.59
C GLY A 107 12.66 6.15 -10.91
N PHE A 108 12.57 5.80 -9.62
CA PHE A 108 11.34 5.93 -8.82
C PHE A 108 11.55 6.88 -7.65
N ASP A 109 10.66 7.86 -7.55
CA ASP A 109 10.50 8.75 -6.41
C ASP A 109 9.08 8.57 -5.86
N PHE A 110 8.89 8.76 -4.55
CA PHE A 110 7.65 8.43 -3.86
C PHE A 110 7.29 9.49 -2.83
N ASP A 111 6.07 10.02 -2.90
CA ASP A 111 5.55 10.96 -1.90
C ASP A 111 4.97 10.26 -0.66
N ILE A 112 4.71 8.95 -0.76
CA ILE A 112 4.04 8.18 0.29
C ILE A 112 4.87 6.95 0.65
N PHE A 113 5.14 6.83 1.96
CA PHE A 113 5.73 5.65 2.57
C PHE A 113 4.65 4.75 3.17
N ALA A 114 4.67 3.45 2.88
CA ALA A 114 3.77 2.46 3.47
C ALA A 114 4.56 1.24 3.93
N PRO A 115 4.90 1.09 5.22
CA PRO A 115 5.73 -0.03 5.66
C PRO A 115 5.00 -1.38 5.52
N PRO A 116 5.74 -2.48 5.30
CA PRO A 116 5.21 -3.83 5.37
C PRO A 116 4.35 -4.07 6.61
N ARG A 117 3.18 -4.69 6.39
CA ARG A 117 2.13 -4.94 7.39
C ARG A 117 1.54 -3.67 8.01
N TRP A 118 1.79 -2.51 7.42
CA TRP A 118 1.28 -1.20 7.86
C TRP A 118 1.76 -0.82 9.28
N ARG A 119 2.92 -1.32 9.69
CA ARG A 119 3.48 -1.07 11.03
C ARG A 119 4.82 -0.38 10.92
N MET A 120 5.03 0.63 11.75
CA MET A 120 6.30 1.32 11.93
C MET A 120 6.46 1.78 13.37
N SER A 121 7.71 1.90 13.81
CA SER A 121 8.10 2.38 15.13
C SER A 121 7.94 3.90 15.18
N PRO A 122 7.81 4.47 16.38
CA PRO A 122 7.92 5.92 16.56
C PRO A 122 9.20 6.46 15.91
N GLY A 123 10.36 5.82 16.14
CA GLY A 123 11.63 6.23 15.55
C GLY A 123 11.66 6.18 14.02
N THR A 124 10.92 5.26 13.38
CA THR A 124 10.75 5.27 11.92
C THR A 124 9.90 6.45 11.49
N LEU A 125 8.78 6.71 12.17
CA LEU A 125 7.88 7.83 11.86
C LEU A 125 8.61 9.17 12.00
N ASP A 126 9.42 9.34 13.04
CA ASP A 126 10.15 10.57 13.35
C ASP A 126 11.18 10.96 12.28
N VAL A 127 11.76 9.99 11.58
CA VAL A 127 12.79 10.25 10.54
C VAL A 127 12.22 10.40 9.14
N LEU A 128 10.96 10.03 8.90
CA LEU A 128 10.36 10.15 7.56
C LEU A 128 10.37 11.58 7.00
N PRO A 129 10.18 12.65 7.78
CA PRO A 129 10.27 14.03 7.29
C PRO A 129 11.67 14.44 6.79
N GLU A 130 12.71 13.66 7.09
CA GLU A 130 14.07 13.91 6.55
C GLU A 130 14.23 13.41 5.09
N PHE A 131 13.20 12.79 4.53
CA PHE A 131 13.14 12.29 3.15
C PHE A 131 11.98 12.98 2.40
N ASP A 132 11.91 12.78 1.08
CA ASP A 132 10.91 13.42 0.21
C ASP A 132 9.47 12.86 0.36
N PHE A 133 9.13 12.23 1.50
CA PHE A 133 7.78 11.78 1.77
C PHE A 133 6.92 12.92 2.30
N ALA A 134 5.73 13.09 1.73
CA ALA A 134 4.68 13.94 2.28
C ALA A 134 3.80 13.17 3.30
N PHE A 135 3.58 11.86 3.06
CA PHE A 135 2.70 11.04 3.89
C PHE A 135 3.30 9.69 4.27
N ALA A 136 2.83 9.16 5.40
CA ALA A 136 3.11 7.79 5.83
C ALA A 136 1.83 7.02 6.15
N ALA A 137 1.61 5.88 5.50
CA ALA A 137 0.40 5.09 5.65
C ALA A 137 0.61 3.94 6.65
N SER A 138 -0.05 4.01 7.82
CA SER A 138 0.01 2.99 8.87
C SER A 138 -1.26 2.16 8.97
N SER A 139 -1.34 1.24 9.93
CA SER A 139 -2.51 0.40 10.18
C SER A 139 -3.70 1.18 10.73
N SER A 140 -3.44 2.30 11.44
CA SER A 140 -4.47 3.14 12.07
C SER A 140 -4.93 4.29 11.18
N GLY A 141 -4.08 4.76 10.27
CA GLY A 141 -4.39 5.93 9.46
C GLY A 141 -3.25 6.32 8.53
N VAL A 142 -3.37 7.53 7.97
CA VAL A 142 -2.35 8.18 7.16
C VAL A 142 -1.83 9.38 7.94
N HIS A 143 -0.53 9.42 8.15
CA HIS A 143 0.18 10.50 8.82
C HIS A 143 0.61 11.53 7.77
N GLU A 144 0.24 12.78 7.97
CA GLU A 144 0.78 13.91 7.23
C GLU A 144 2.07 14.37 7.93
N LEU A 145 3.20 14.27 7.22
CA LEU A 145 4.51 14.40 7.85
C LEU A 145 4.87 15.85 8.18
N ALA A 146 4.35 16.81 7.41
CA ALA A 146 4.61 18.23 7.64
C ALA A 146 3.87 18.79 8.86
N SER A 147 2.60 18.38 9.06
CA SER A 147 1.74 18.87 10.15
C SER A 147 1.78 17.99 11.40
N GLY A 148 2.15 16.71 11.24
CA GLY A 148 1.99 15.68 12.27
C GLY A 148 0.55 15.21 12.44
N GLU A 149 -0.39 15.64 11.59
CA GLU A 149 -1.79 15.19 11.64
C GLU A 149 -1.89 13.71 11.26
N VAL A 150 -2.82 13.00 11.93
CA VAL A 150 -3.17 11.62 11.57
C VAL A 150 -4.61 11.54 11.11
N HIS A 151 -4.79 11.30 9.82
CA HIS A 151 -6.10 11.02 9.26
C HIS A 151 -6.48 9.56 9.57
N ALA A 152 -7.39 9.37 10.52
CA ALA A 152 -7.84 8.05 10.95
C ALA A 152 -8.53 7.30 9.80
N ALA A 153 -7.90 6.23 9.34
CA ALA A 153 -8.38 5.41 8.23
C ALA A 153 -7.76 4.02 8.36
N ARG A 154 -8.47 3.11 9.04
CA ARG A 154 -7.98 1.76 9.29
C ARG A 154 -7.84 0.98 7.98
N ASN A 155 -6.71 0.29 7.83
CA ASN A 155 -6.50 -0.61 6.70
C ASN A 155 -7.09 -2.02 6.93
N LEU A 156 -7.76 -2.55 5.92
CA LEU A 156 -8.36 -3.89 5.89
C LEU A 156 -7.63 -4.75 4.83
N SER A 157 -6.79 -5.67 5.29
CA SER A 157 -5.85 -6.40 4.42
C SER A 157 -6.24 -7.84 4.11
N PHE A 158 -6.20 -8.19 2.83
CA PHE A 158 -6.18 -9.57 2.33
C PHE A 158 -4.71 -10.00 2.18
N GLY A 159 -4.23 -10.87 3.08
CA GLY A 159 -2.82 -11.31 3.07
C GLY A 159 -1.89 -10.40 3.88
N GLU A 160 -0.62 -10.33 3.49
CA GLU A 160 0.39 -9.49 4.17
C GLU A 160 0.63 -9.86 5.65
N GLY A 161 0.49 -11.15 6.00
CA GLY A 161 0.60 -11.64 7.38
C GLY A 161 -0.71 -11.60 8.19
N PHE A 162 -1.79 -11.06 7.64
CA PHE A 162 -3.13 -11.02 8.26
C PHE A 162 -4.03 -12.20 7.86
N GLY A 163 -3.52 -13.11 7.02
CA GLY A 163 -4.23 -14.30 6.56
C GLY A 163 -5.13 -14.06 5.35
N ALA A 164 -5.47 -15.15 4.66
CA ALA A 164 -6.33 -15.15 3.48
C ALA A 164 -7.46 -16.18 3.59
N ALA A 165 -7.77 -16.68 4.79
CA ALA A 165 -8.81 -17.69 5.00
C ALA A 165 -10.21 -17.18 4.64
N LYS A 166 -11.10 -18.06 4.18
CA LYS A 166 -12.46 -17.70 3.71
C LYS A 166 -13.27 -16.90 4.75
N TRP A 167 -13.22 -17.29 6.02
CA TRP A 167 -13.95 -16.60 7.09
C TRP A 167 -13.42 -15.18 7.32
N TRP A 168 -12.10 -14.98 7.20
CA TRP A 168 -11.45 -13.68 7.33
C TRP A 168 -11.86 -12.73 6.21
N ARG A 169 -11.82 -13.20 4.95
CA ARG A 169 -12.24 -12.40 3.78
C ARG A 169 -13.71 -11.99 3.88
N LYS A 170 -14.59 -12.88 4.33
CA LYS A 170 -16.00 -12.55 4.61
C LYS A 170 -16.15 -11.45 5.66
N ASN A 171 -15.33 -11.48 6.71
CA ASN A 171 -15.34 -10.44 7.74
C ASN A 171 -14.83 -9.10 7.20
N ILE A 172 -13.79 -9.10 6.35
CA ILE A 172 -13.32 -7.87 5.70
C ILE A 172 -14.39 -7.27 4.81
N ILE A 173 -15.03 -8.06 3.93
CA ILE A 173 -16.11 -7.58 3.06
C ILE A 173 -17.19 -6.87 3.90
N ARG A 174 -17.64 -7.52 4.98
CA ARG A 174 -18.64 -6.94 5.89
C ARG A 174 -18.13 -5.70 6.62
N ALA A 175 -16.85 -5.66 6.99
CA ALA A 175 -16.25 -4.51 7.66
C ALA A 175 -16.12 -3.31 6.72
N ALA A 176 -15.72 -3.53 5.47
CA ALA A 176 -15.62 -2.51 4.43
C ALA A 176 -17.00 -1.89 4.13
N GLU A 177 -18.00 -2.73 3.88
CA GLU A 177 -19.39 -2.30 3.63
C GLU A 177 -19.95 -1.49 4.80
N ARG A 178 -19.80 -1.98 6.04
CA ARG A 178 -20.27 -1.25 7.23
C ARG A 178 -19.50 0.05 7.49
N GLY A 179 -18.20 0.06 7.23
CA GLY A 179 -17.37 1.26 7.41
C GLY A 179 -17.79 2.36 6.45
N ALA A 180 -17.90 2.02 5.17
CA ALA A 180 -18.38 2.92 4.12
C ALA A 180 -19.79 3.45 4.42
N GLY A 181 -20.72 2.58 4.80
CA GLY A 181 -22.10 2.99 5.14
C GLY A 181 -22.22 3.88 6.39
N ARG A 182 -21.15 4.00 7.19
CA ARG A 182 -21.05 4.95 8.32
C ARG A 182 -20.37 6.26 7.94
N GLY A 183 -19.95 6.43 6.69
CA GLY A 183 -19.20 7.59 6.22
C GLY A 183 -17.71 7.55 6.57
N ASN A 184 -17.17 6.41 7.00
CA ASN A 184 -15.74 6.28 7.30
C ASN A 184 -14.94 6.04 6.02
N THR A 185 -13.72 6.59 5.95
CA THR A 185 -12.74 6.21 4.94
C THR A 185 -12.33 4.74 5.13
N VAL A 186 -12.42 3.96 4.05
CA VAL A 186 -12.09 2.54 3.99
C VAL A 186 -10.82 2.36 3.16
N ARG A 187 -9.80 1.78 3.77
CA ARG A 187 -8.58 1.34 3.07
C ARG A 187 -8.61 -0.17 2.91
N LEU A 188 -8.55 -0.66 1.67
CA LEU A 188 -8.50 -2.08 1.33
C LEU A 188 -7.18 -2.41 0.66
N SER A 189 -6.43 -3.36 1.21
CA SER A 189 -5.16 -3.81 0.62
C SER A 189 -5.16 -5.30 0.32
N VAL A 190 -4.42 -5.71 -0.72
CA VAL A 190 -4.17 -7.12 -1.03
C VAL A 190 -2.72 -7.37 -1.38
N SER A 191 -2.18 -8.51 -0.94
CA SER A 191 -0.86 -8.96 -1.37
C SER A 191 -0.96 -9.71 -2.69
N GLY A 192 -0.13 -9.34 -3.67
CA GLY A 192 -0.01 -10.01 -4.97
C GLY A 192 0.22 -11.52 -4.88
N ARG A 193 0.84 -12.01 -3.79
CA ARG A 193 1.03 -13.44 -3.50
C ARG A 193 -0.26 -14.23 -3.30
N ASN A 194 -1.39 -13.56 -3.11
CA ASN A 194 -2.68 -14.20 -2.90
C ASN A 194 -3.60 -14.08 -4.11
N LEU A 195 -3.15 -13.44 -5.20
CA LEU A 195 -3.97 -13.18 -6.39
C LEU A 195 -3.97 -14.35 -7.38
N ASP A 196 -3.14 -15.38 -7.17
CA ASP A 196 -3.23 -16.66 -7.87
C ASP A 196 -4.50 -17.44 -7.50
N ASP A 197 -4.94 -17.34 -6.24
CA ASP A 197 -6.25 -17.82 -5.81
C ASP A 197 -7.36 -16.90 -6.34
N LYS A 198 -8.02 -17.34 -7.41
CA LYS A 198 -9.16 -16.66 -8.03
C LYS A 198 -10.27 -16.32 -7.03
N LYS A 199 -10.46 -17.09 -5.96
CA LYS A 199 -11.48 -16.80 -4.93
C LYS A 199 -11.04 -15.62 -4.07
N VAL A 200 -9.75 -15.49 -3.77
CA VAL A 200 -9.22 -14.32 -3.04
C VAL A 200 -9.39 -13.07 -3.90
N ALA A 201 -8.97 -13.11 -5.18
CA ALA A 201 -9.13 -11.98 -6.09
C ALA A 201 -10.60 -11.54 -6.23
N ALA A 202 -11.53 -12.50 -6.41
CA ALA A 202 -12.96 -12.22 -6.50
C ALA A 202 -13.55 -11.68 -5.18
N ASP A 203 -13.14 -12.21 -4.02
CA ASP A 203 -13.59 -11.71 -2.73
C ASP A 203 -13.04 -10.30 -2.44
N PHE A 204 -11.82 -9.98 -2.88
CA PHE A 204 -11.25 -8.64 -2.77
C PHE A 204 -12.02 -7.63 -3.62
N LEU A 205 -12.27 -7.95 -4.90
CA LEU A 205 -13.07 -7.09 -5.78
C LEU A 205 -14.48 -6.88 -5.20
N ARG A 206 -15.11 -7.93 -4.65
CA ARG A 206 -16.40 -7.81 -3.97
C ARG A 206 -16.35 -6.88 -2.76
N ALA A 207 -15.25 -6.86 -2.00
CA ALA A 207 -15.09 -5.95 -0.87
C ALA A 207 -15.03 -4.49 -1.34
N VAL A 208 -14.29 -4.23 -2.42
CA VAL A 208 -14.17 -2.92 -3.07
C VAL A 208 -15.53 -2.45 -3.58
N GLU A 209 -16.22 -3.28 -4.37
CA GLU A 209 -17.54 -2.97 -4.94
C GLU A 209 -18.58 -2.69 -3.85
N LYS A 210 -18.60 -3.47 -2.76
CA LYS A 210 -19.52 -3.25 -1.64
C LYS A 210 -19.22 -1.96 -0.87
N ALA A 211 -17.95 -1.59 -0.70
CA ALA A 211 -17.60 -0.33 -0.07
C ALA A 211 -18.04 0.86 -0.93
N ALA A 212 -17.79 0.80 -2.25
CA ALA A 212 -18.22 1.83 -3.19
C ALA A 212 -19.76 1.96 -3.22
N ALA A 213 -20.47 0.84 -3.34
CA ALA A 213 -21.94 0.81 -3.35
C ALA A 213 -22.56 1.28 -2.02
N ALA A 214 -21.85 1.14 -0.90
CA ALA A 214 -22.25 1.66 0.41
C ALA A 214 -21.93 3.16 0.60
N GLY A 215 -21.43 3.83 -0.44
CA GLY A 215 -21.26 5.28 -0.48
C GLY A 215 -19.85 5.77 -0.15
N ALA A 216 -18.82 4.92 -0.17
CA ALA A 216 -17.43 5.37 -0.11
C ALA A 216 -16.95 5.80 -1.51
N GLU A 217 -16.36 6.98 -1.62
CA GLU A 217 -15.89 7.55 -2.89
C GLU A 217 -14.50 7.01 -3.27
N PRO A 218 -14.35 6.30 -4.41
CA PRO A 218 -13.04 5.82 -4.87
C PRO A 218 -12.06 6.96 -5.13
N SER A 219 -10.85 6.89 -4.55
CA SER A 219 -9.82 7.91 -4.74
C SER A 219 -8.41 7.31 -4.58
N THR A 220 -7.39 8.07 -5.00
CA THR A 220 -5.98 7.83 -4.63
C THR A 220 -5.70 8.39 -3.23
N TYR A 221 -4.60 7.96 -2.60
CA TYR A 221 -4.20 8.49 -1.30
C TYR A 221 -3.82 9.96 -1.42
N SER A 222 -3.06 10.34 -2.43
CA SER A 222 -2.74 11.74 -2.76
C SER A 222 -4.01 12.58 -3.02
N GLY A 223 -5.01 12.04 -3.72
CA GLY A 223 -6.26 12.74 -3.98
C GLY A 223 -7.04 13.09 -2.71
N VAL A 224 -6.94 12.26 -1.66
CA VAL A 224 -7.59 12.48 -0.38
C VAL A 224 -6.74 13.31 0.57
N PHE A 225 -5.45 13.01 0.69
CA PHE A 225 -4.61 13.56 1.75
C PHE A 225 -3.64 14.65 1.26
N ALA A 226 -3.13 14.57 0.01
CA ALA A 226 -2.24 15.60 -0.53
C ALA A 226 -2.97 16.90 -0.94
N ARG A 227 -4.29 16.86 -1.12
CA ARG A 227 -5.11 18.06 -1.36
C ARG A 227 -5.39 18.89 -0.10
N SER A 228 -5.15 18.36 1.09
CA SER A 228 -5.36 19.07 2.36
C SER A 228 -4.37 20.20 2.62
N VAL A 229 -3.29 20.29 1.83
CA VAL A 229 -2.22 21.30 1.97
C VAL A 229 -2.54 22.62 1.26
N ASN A 230 -3.55 22.66 0.39
CA ASN A 230 -3.89 23.84 -0.43
C ASN A 230 -5.31 24.39 -0.21
N ALA A 231 -5.93 24.09 0.94
CA ALA A 231 -7.25 24.60 1.32
C ALA A 231 -7.17 25.56 2.50
#